data_AF-A0A937CJH4-F1
#
_entry.id   AF-A0A937CJH4-F1
#
_cell.length_a   1.000
_cell.length_b   1.000
_cell.length_c   1.000
_cell.angle_alpha   90.00
_cell.angle_beta   90.00
_cell.angle_gamma   90.00
#
_symmetry.space_group_name_H-M   'P 1'
#
loop_
_entity.id
_entity.type
_entity.pdbx_description
1 polymer ?
#
loop_
_entity_poly.entity_id
_entity_poly.type
_entity_poly.pdbx_seq_one_letter_code
_entity_poly.pdbx_strand_id
1 'polypeptide(L)' 'MKMISLILAVIGILMIIMGALWAAQGSGLFPYPETSPMINQSQWITRGGILGILGIAVIWISRKLKA' A
#
# COMPACT_ATOMS: atom_id res chain seq x y z
N MET A 1 15.37 -16.62 -9.90
CA MET A 1 14.28 -16.47 -8.90
C MET A 1 14.57 -15.46 -7.80
N LYS A 2 15.81 -15.40 -7.25
CA LYS A 2 16.17 -14.49 -6.14
C LYS A 2 15.99 -12.99 -6.44
N MET A 3 16.27 -12.55 -7.67
CA MET A 3 16.05 -11.14 -8.08
C MET A 3 14.55 -10.80 -8.22
N ILE A 4 13.75 -11.72 -8.77
CA ILE A 4 12.30 -11.56 -8.91
C ILE A 4 11.63 -11.45 -7.55
N SER A 5 12.00 -12.32 -6.59
CA SER A 5 11.45 -12.25 -5.24
C SER A 5 11.83 -10.95 -4.53
N LEU A 6 13.06 -10.44 -4.72
CA LEU A 6 13.44 -9.13 -4.19
C LEU A 6 12.56 -8.00 -4.76
N ILE A 7 12.37 -7.97 -6.08
CA ILE A 7 11.54 -6.96 -6.75
C ILE A 7 10.10 -7.01 -6.22
N LEU A 8 9.51 -8.20 -6.14
CA LEU A 8 8.15 -8.37 -5.62
C LEU A 8 8.05 -7.93 -4.15
N ALA A 9 9.05 -8.22 -3.32
CA ALA A 9 9.05 -7.77 -1.93
C ALA A 9 9.06 -6.24 -1.84
N VAL A 10 9.91 -5.56 -2.65
CA VAL A 10 9.97 -4.10 -2.69
C VAL A 10 8.64 -3.51 -3.16
N ILE A 11 8.06 -4.04 -4.25
CA ILE A 11 6.76 -3.60 -4.76
C ILE A 11 5.69 -3.75 -3.67
N GLY A 12 5.62 -4.91 -3.01
CA GLY A 12 4.63 -5.15 -1.97
C GLY A 12 4.77 -4.20 -0.77
N ILE A 13 6.01 -3.88 -0.36
CA ILE A 13 6.26 -2.88 0.70
C ILE A 13 5.77 -1.50 0.28
N LEU A 14 6.08 -1.06 -0.95
CA LEU A 14 5.63 0.23 -1.47
C LEU A 14 4.09 0.31 -1.55
N MET A 15 3.43 -0.79 -1.95
CA MET A 15 1.96 -0.87 -1.94
C MET A 15 1.38 -0.72 -0.54
N ILE A 16 1.98 -1.35 0.47
CA ILE A 16 1.52 -1.21 1.87
C ILE A 16 1.69 0.23 2.35
N ILE A 17 2.86 0.83 2.12
CA ILE A 17 3.13 2.22 2.54
C ILE A 17 2.16 3.17 1.86
N MET A 18 1.98 3.05 0.54
CA MET A 18 1.09 3.91 -0.22
C MET A 18 -0.38 3.70 0.16
N GLY A 19 -0.79 2.45 0.39
CA GLY A 19 -2.13 2.11 0.85
C GLY A 19 -2.43 2.69 2.23
N ALA A 20 -1.48 2.60 3.15
CA ALA A 20 -1.58 3.21 4.48
C ALA A 20 -1.67 4.74 4.39
N LEU A 21 -0.86 5.38 3.53
CA LEU A 21 -0.91 6.82 3.29
C LEU A 21 -2.28 7.26 2.78
N TRP A 22 -2.83 6.58 1.77
CA TRP A 22 -4.16 6.91 1.23
C TRP A 22 -5.26 6.72 2.27
N ALA A 23 -5.19 5.65 3.06
CA ALA A 23 -6.16 5.43 4.12
C ALA A 23 -6.05 6.47 5.24
N ALA A 24 -4.83 6.88 5.61
CA ALA A 24 -4.58 7.93 6.58
C ALA A 24 -5.08 9.30 6.10
N GLN A 25 -4.89 9.64 4.81
CA GLN A 25 -5.47 10.85 4.22
C GLN A 25 -7.01 10.77 4.17
N GLY A 26 -7.56 9.66 3.69
CA GLY A 26 -9.01 9.45 3.57
C GLY A 26 -9.76 9.49 4.90
N SER A 27 -9.09 9.08 5.99
CA SER A 27 -9.62 9.15 7.36
C SER A 27 -9.41 10.49 8.06
N GLY A 28 -8.63 11.40 7.47
CA GLY A 28 -8.30 12.69 8.08
C GLY A 28 -7.16 12.63 9.10
N LEU A 29 -6.59 11.45 9.38
CA LEU A 29 -5.48 11.27 10.31
C LEU A 29 -4.17 11.88 9.80
N PHE A 30 -4.03 12.03 8.49
CA PHE A 30 -2.84 12.63 7.86
C PHE A 30 -3.26 13.68 6.81
N PRO A 31 -3.61 14.91 7.20
CA PRO A 31 -4.11 15.93 6.27
C PRO A 31 -2.97 16.70 5.59
N TYR A 32 -2.03 16.01 4.94
CA TYR A 32 -0.92 16.64 4.23
C TYR A 32 -0.65 15.95 2.88
N PRO A 33 -0.33 16.70 1.81
CA PRO A 33 -0.41 18.16 1.70
C PRO A 33 -1.86 18.66 1.71
N GLU A 34 -2.13 19.88 2.19
CA GLU A 34 -3.50 20.43 2.32
C GLU A 34 -4.29 20.45 1.00
N THR A 35 -3.57 20.59 -0.12
CA THR A 35 -4.15 20.54 -1.47
C THR A 35 -4.49 19.12 -1.95
N SER A 36 -4.22 18.09 -1.13
CA SER A 36 -4.46 16.71 -1.52
C SER A 36 -5.96 16.46 -1.68
N PRO A 37 -6.41 15.93 -2.84
CA PRO A 37 -7.81 15.58 -3.07
C PRO A 37 -8.26 14.35 -2.27
N MET A 38 -7.38 13.77 -1.44
CA MET A 38 -7.67 12.56 -0.68
C MET A 38 -8.13 12.82 0.75
N ILE A 39 -7.89 14.03 1.27
CA ILE A 39 -8.12 14.34 2.69
C ILE A 39 -9.62 14.28 3.00
N ASN A 40 -9.98 13.57 4.09
CA ASN A 40 -11.36 13.43 4.57
C ASN A 40 -12.35 12.85 3.55
N GLN A 41 -11.85 12.04 2.62
CA GLN A 41 -12.64 11.41 1.57
C GLN A 41 -12.63 9.88 1.78
N SER A 42 -13.76 9.33 2.25
CA SER A 42 -13.87 7.91 2.66
C SER A 42 -13.51 6.90 1.56
N GLN A 43 -13.68 7.26 0.28
CA GLN A 43 -13.24 6.46 -0.86
C GLN A 43 -11.75 6.08 -0.80
N TRP A 44 -10.90 6.93 -0.23
CA TRP A 44 -9.47 6.69 -0.10
C TRP A 44 -9.11 5.75 1.05
N ILE A 45 -9.98 5.63 2.05
CA ILE A 45 -9.87 4.58 3.09
C ILE A 45 -9.98 3.21 2.44
N THR A 46 -11.04 3.00 1.64
CA THR A 46 -11.27 1.70 0.98
C THR A 46 -10.20 1.41 -0.07
N ARG A 47 -9.86 2.38 -0.93
CA ARG A 47 -8.80 2.21 -1.94
C ARG A 47 -7.44 1.92 -1.31
N GLY A 48 -7.08 2.66 -0.25
CA GLY A 48 -5.85 2.46 0.50
C GLY A 48 -5.79 1.10 1.19
N GLY A 49 -6.89 0.68 1.81
CA GLY A 49 -7.02 -0.64 2.43
C GLY A 49 -6.86 -1.78 1.43
N ILE A 50 -7.53 -1.69 0.28
CA ILE A 50 -7.38 -2.69 -0.81
C ILE A 50 -5.93 -2.75 -1.28
N LEU A 51 -5.29 -1.60 -1.53
CA LEU A 51 -3.89 -1.55 -1.97
C LEU A 51 -2.94 -2.17 -0.94
N GLY A 52 -3.16 -1.89 0.34
CA GLY A 52 -2.38 -2.47 1.43
C GLY A 52 -2.52 -4.00 1.51
N ILE A 53 -3.75 -4.52 1.41
CA ILE A 53 -4.01 -5.97 1.39
C ILE A 53 -3.32 -6.64 0.20
N LEU A 54 -3.41 -6.04 -1.00
CA LEU A 54 -2.71 -6.55 -2.18
C LEU A 54 -1.19 -6.54 -1.99
N GLY A 55 -0.63 -5.51 -1.34
CA GLY A 55 0.79 -5.45 -1.01
C GLY A 55 1.23 -6.61 -0.10
N ILE A 56 0.43 -6.96 0.91
CA ILE A 56 0.66 -8.13 1.76
C ILE A 56 0.66 -9.43 0.94
N ALA A 57 -0.32 -9.58 0.04
CA ALA A 57 -0.41 -10.75 -0.84
C ALA A 57 0.83 -10.87 -1.75
N VAL A 58 1.31 -9.75 -2.31
CA VAL A 58 2.53 -9.71 -3.14
C VAL A 58 3.78 -10.12 -2.34
N ILE A 59 3.93 -9.63 -1.10
CA ILE A 59 5.04 -10.05 -0.22
C ILE A 59 4.95 -11.55 0.08
N TRP A 60 3.75 -12.07 0.33
CA TRP A 60 3.56 -13.49 0.60
C TRP A 60 3.97 -14.35 -0.60
N ILE A 61 3.58 -13.96 -1.81
CA ILE A 61 3.99 -14.63 -3.06
C ILE A 61 5.51 -14.56 -3.25
N SER A 62 6.13 -13.40 -3.01
CA SER A 62 7.59 -13.23 -3.07
C SER A 62 8.31 -14.25 -2.19
N ARG A 63 7.81 -14.48 -0.96
CA ARG A 63 8.38 -15.46 -0.02
C ARG A 63 8.23 -16.90 -0.52
N LYS A 64 7.12 -17.23 -1.16
CA LYS A 64 6.89 -18.56 -1.76
C LYS A 64 7.80 -18.85 -2.95
N LEU A 65 8.14 -17.84 -3.75
CA LEU A 65 9.04 -17.98 -4.91
C LEU A 65 10.53 -18.10 -4.53
N LYS A 66 10.88 -17.83 -3.26
CA LYS A 66 12.24 -17.96 -2.74
C LYS A 66 12.50 -19.31 -2.06
N ALA A 67 11.43 -19.98 -1.62
CA ALA A 67 11.46 -21.35 -1.10
C ALA A 67 11.65 -22.36 -2.23
#